data_AF-A0AAW6CHK8-F1
#
_entry.id   AF-A0AAW6CHK8-F1
#
_cell.length_a   1.000
_cell.length_b   1.000
_cell.length_c   1.000
_cell.angle_alpha   90.00
_cell.angle_beta   90.00
_cell.angle_gamma   90.00
#
_symmetry.space_group_name_H-M   'P 1'
#
loop_
_entity.id
_entity.type
_entity.pdbx_description
1 polymer ?
#
loop_
_entity_poly.entity_id
_entity_poly.type
_entity_poly.pdbx_seq_one_letter_code
_entity_poly.pdbx_strand_id
1 'polypeptide(L)'
;MNKQAISNALKALQKTVKKHSPEILTGIGIAGMTAAAVMAVKATPKALRMVDEKEIRDGKRLTTGEIVKTTWKCYIPPVVTGVCSAACIIGASSISARRNAALVTAYTISETALKEYRDKAVEVVGVKKEQAIRDAVAKDKLEKANVKEREFISTGRGETPCFDPLTNTCFKSDIESLRRAENTLNKRMRDEVKITVNEFLMEIGLEPCDDSIGETMGWDIDKGYIELDFSSQLVDGVPYLVLGHRVPPVYLGW
;
A
#
# COMPACT_ATOMS: atom_id res chain seq x y z
N MET A 1 -34.84 20.74 18.62
CA MET A 1 -33.78 19.88 18.02
C MET A 1 -34.08 18.43 18.35
N ASN A 2 -34.22 17.56 17.34
CA ASN A 2 -34.71 16.19 17.49
C ASN A 2 -33.60 15.25 18.05
N LYS A 3 -33.85 14.58 19.19
CA LYS A 3 -32.88 13.68 19.86
C LYS A 3 -32.36 12.56 18.95
N GLN A 4 -33.18 12.11 18.00
CA GLN A 4 -32.85 11.04 17.08
C GLN A 4 -31.87 11.49 15.98
N ALA A 5 -32.00 12.75 15.52
CA ALA A 5 -31.07 13.36 14.58
C ALA A 5 -29.68 13.57 15.22
N ILE A 6 -29.65 13.98 16.50
CA ILE A 6 -28.41 14.13 17.28
C ILE A 6 -27.71 12.78 17.47
N SER A 7 -28.47 11.73 17.82
CA SER A 7 -27.93 10.37 17.98
C SER A 7 -27.33 9.81 16.68
N ASN A 8 -28.00 10.00 15.55
CA ASN A 8 -27.50 9.56 14.25
C ASN A 8 -26.27 10.35 13.81
N ALA A 9 -26.24 11.67 14.03
CA ALA A 9 -25.06 12.50 13.78
C ALA A 9 -23.86 12.07 14.65
N LEU A 10 -24.08 11.75 15.92
CA LEU A 10 -23.02 11.28 16.84
C LEU A 10 -22.43 9.94 16.39
N LYS A 11 -23.29 9.00 15.95
CA LYS A 11 -22.85 7.70 15.40
C LYS A 11 -22.08 7.86 14.10
N ALA A 12 -22.51 8.76 13.22
CA ALA A 12 -21.79 9.07 11.98
C ALA A 12 -20.41 9.67 12.28
N LEU A 13 -20.33 10.64 13.20
CA LEU A 13 -19.08 11.21 13.68
C LEU A 13 -18.17 10.14 14.29
N GLN A 14 -18.70 9.28 15.16
CA GLN A 14 -17.92 8.19 15.76
C GLN A 14 -17.35 7.24 14.69
N LYS A 15 -18.14 6.92 13.66
CA LYS A 15 -17.69 6.07 12.54
C LYS A 15 -16.58 6.75 11.73
N THR A 16 -16.75 8.03 11.40
CA THR A 16 -15.74 8.81 10.67
C THR A 16 -14.46 8.97 11.47
N VAL A 17 -14.56 9.30 12.76
CA VAL A 17 -13.41 9.42 13.66
C VAL A 17 -12.69 8.09 13.80
N LYS A 18 -13.40 6.97 13.93
CA LYS A 18 -12.76 5.65 13.91
C LYS A 18 -12.08 5.36 12.59
N LYS A 19 -12.69 5.71 11.45
CA LYS A 19 -12.12 5.44 10.12
C LYS A 19 -10.85 6.24 9.89
N HIS A 20 -10.88 7.54 10.17
CA HIS A 20 -9.76 8.45 9.94
C HIS A 20 -8.97 8.76 11.23
N SER A 21 -8.94 7.81 12.18
CA SER A 21 -8.31 8.06 13.47
C SER A 21 -6.81 8.34 13.34
N PRO A 22 -6.01 7.62 12.53
CA PRO A 22 -4.58 7.92 12.39
C PRO A 22 -4.34 9.32 11.84
N GLU A 23 -5.09 9.74 10.83
CA GLU A 23 -4.93 11.05 10.19
C GLU A 23 -5.33 12.19 11.13
N ILE A 24 -6.44 12.03 11.86
CA ILE A 24 -6.92 13.03 12.83
C ILE A 24 -5.92 13.16 14.00
N LEU A 25 -5.46 12.04 14.56
CA LEU A 25 -4.47 12.04 15.65
C LEU A 25 -3.14 12.68 15.20
N THR A 26 -2.71 12.42 13.97
CA THR A 26 -1.53 13.06 13.37
C THR A 26 -1.74 14.58 13.24
N GLY A 27 -2.88 15.01 12.72
CA GLY A 27 -3.22 16.44 12.59
C GLY A 27 -3.27 17.17 13.94
N ILE A 28 -3.93 16.58 14.95
CA ILE A 28 -3.97 17.12 16.31
C ILE A 28 -2.56 17.16 16.92
N GLY A 29 -1.77 16.11 16.71
CA GLY A 29 -0.39 16.03 17.19
C GLY A 29 0.48 17.16 16.65
N ILE A 30 0.47 17.37 15.32
CA ILE A 30 1.22 18.45 14.65
C ILE A 30 0.75 19.82 15.14
N ALA A 31 -0.56 20.08 15.16
CA ALA A 31 -1.11 21.36 15.62
C ALA A 31 -0.73 21.66 17.08
N GLY A 32 -0.81 20.66 17.96
CA GLY A 32 -0.44 20.82 19.35
C GLY A 32 1.08 21.00 19.56
N MET A 33 1.94 20.39 18.75
CA MET A 33 3.38 20.67 18.81
C MET A 33 3.68 22.13 18.44
N THR A 34 3.06 22.64 17.38
CA THR A 34 3.19 24.05 17.00
C THR A 34 2.68 24.98 18.11
N ALA A 35 1.55 24.64 18.73
CA ALA A 35 1.01 25.40 19.87
C ALA A 35 1.96 25.36 21.08
N ALA A 36 2.54 24.20 21.40
CA ALA A 36 3.52 24.05 22.47
C ALA A 36 4.76 24.91 22.24
N ALA A 37 5.28 24.96 21.01
CA ALA A 37 6.40 25.82 20.65
C ALA A 37 6.06 27.31 20.86
N VAL A 38 4.91 27.76 20.37
CA VAL A 38 4.46 29.15 20.56
C VAL A 38 4.29 29.49 22.05
N MET A 39 3.72 28.58 22.84
CA MET A 39 3.57 28.76 24.29
C MET A 39 4.91 28.82 25.00
N ALA A 40 5.88 27.98 24.62
CA ALA A 40 7.23 28.02 25.18
C ALA A 40 7.92 29.36 24.87
N VAL A 41 7.85 29.83 23.61
CA VAL A 41 8.41 31.14 23.21
C VAL A 41 7.76 32.29 23.99
N LYS A 42 6.44 32.27 24.18
CA LYS A 42 5.73 33.28 24.99
C LYS A 42 6.04 33.19 26.48
N ALA A 43 6.35 32.00 27.00
CA ALA A 43 6.71 31.79 28.40
C ALA A 43 8.14 32.25 28.73
N THR A 44 9.06 32.18 27.77
CA THR A 44 10.48 32.51 27.97
C THR A 44 10.74 33.93 28.50
N PRO A 45 10.11 35.01 27.98
CA PRO A 45 10.27 36.35 28.56
C PRO A 45 9.85 36.43 30.03
N LYS A 46 8.78 35.74 30.41
CA LYS A 46 8.31 35.67 31.79
C LYS A 46 9.29 34.88 32.66
N ALA A 47 9.84 33.79 32.15
CA ALA A 47 10.86 33.00 32.82
C ALA A 47 12.13 33.82 33.09
N LEU A 48 12.62 34.57 32.10
CA LEU A 48 13.79 35.46 32.26
C LEU A 48 13.56 36.53 33.32
N ARG A 49 12.40 37.21 33.32
CA ARG A 49 12.08 38.20 34.35
C ARG A 49 12.06 37.63 35.77
N MET A 50 11.53 36.42 35.96
CA MET A 50 11.55 35.77 37.28
C MET A 50 12.96 35.36 37.74
N VAL A 51 13.86 35.07 36.80
CA VAL A 51 15.28 34.81 37.10
C VAL A 51 15.94 36.12 37.53
N ASP A 52 15.79 37.19 36.75
CA ASP A 52 16.36 38.51 37.05
C ASP A 52 15.89 39.05 38.41
N GLU A 53 14.59 38.98 38.68
CA GLU A 53 14.00 39.42 39.97
C GLU A 53 14.56 38.65 41.17
N LYS A 54 14.94 37.39 40.97
CA LYS A 54 15.49 36.55 42.04
C LYS A 54 17.00 36.72 42.18
N GLU A 55 17.74 36.94 41.10
CA GLU A 55 19.16 37.32 41.16
C GLU A 55 19.37 38.66 41.85
N ILE A 56 18.52 39.66 41.56
CA ILE A 56 18.56 40.97 42.24
C ILE A 56 18.26 40.82 43.72
N ARG A 57 17.27 39.98 44.08
CA ARG A 57 16.86 39.76 45.47
C ARG A 57 17.93 39.04 46.29
N ASP A 58 18.55 38.03 45.71
CA ASP A 58 19.53 37.17 46.40
C ASP A 58 20.96 37.74 46.29
N GLY A 59 21.16 38.82 45.50
CA GLY A 59 22.45 39.49 45.32
C GLY A 59 23.52 38.63 44.65
N LYS A 60 23.12 37.51 44.03
CA LYS A 60 23.99 36.53 43.40
C LYS A 60 23.37 36.03 42.10
N ARG A 61 24.22 35.58 41.17
CA ARG A 61 23.74 34.80 40.02
C ARG A 61 23.19 33.45 40.48
N LEU A 62 22.08 33.03 39.89
CA LEU A 62 21.46 31.75 40.22
C LEU A 62 22.21 30.61 39.53
N THR A 63 22.31 29.48 40.23
CA THR A 63 22.82 28.23 39.64
C THR A 63 21.76 27.61 38.72
N THR A 64 22.17 26.74 37.78
CA THR A 64 21.26 26.08 36.82
C THR A 64 20.07 25.39 37.50
N GLY A 65 20.28 24.73 38.64
CA GLY A 65 19.20 24.10 39.40
C GLY A 65 18.22 25.09 40.02
N GLU A 66 18.72 26.24 40.52
CA GLU A 66 17.88 27.31 41.06
C GLU A 66 17.08 28.01 39.96
N ILE A 67 17.64 28.17 38.76
CA ILE A 67 16.95 28.70 37.57
C ILE A 67 15.78 27.77 37.20
N VAL A 68 16.02 26.45 37.11
CA VAL A 68 14.96 25.47 36.82
C VAL A 68 13.87 25.52 37.89
N LYS A 69 14.23 25.52 39.18
CA LYS A 69 13.26 25.60 40.29
C LYS A 69 12.42 26.88 40.28
N THR A 70 12.96 27.95 39.69
CA THR A 70 12.27 29.26 39.60
C THR A 70 11.37 29.33 38.36
N THR A 71 11.78 28.72 37.24
CA THR A 71 11.10 28.89 35.94
C THR A 71 10.19 27.74 35.53
N TRP A 72 10.32 26.54 36.12
CA TRP A 72 9.60 25.33 35.66
C TRP A 72 8.08 25.51 35.55
N LYS A 73 7.48 26.29 36.45
CA LYS A 73 6.02 26.56 36.43
C LYS A 73 5.57 27.26 35.14
N CYS A 74 6.41 28.06 34.51
CA CYS A 74 6.09 28.73 33.24
C CYS A 74 6.07 27.75 32.06
N TYR A 75 6.79 26.63 32.16
CA TYR A 75 6.88 25.64 31.11
C TYR A 75 5.88 24.48 31.26
N ILE A 76 5.07 24.44 32.33
CA ILE A 76 4.05 23.39 32.51
C ILE A 76 3.09 23.32 31.30
N PRO A 77 2.43 24.42 30.85
CA PRO A 77 1.53 24.35 29.70
C PRO A 77 2.19 23.84 28.40
N PRO A 78 3.34 24.38 27.93
CA PRO A 78 3.96 23.88 26.71
C PRO A 78 4.46 22.44 26.85
N VAL A 79 4.95 22.02 28.02
CA VAL A 79 5.38 20.62 28.25
C VAL A 79 4.19 19.67 28.18
N VAL A 80 3.08 19.97 28.87
CA VAL A 80 1.88 19.13 28.84
C VAL A 80 1.33 19.00 27.42
N THR A 81 1.21 20.12 26.70
CA THR A 81 0.75 20.10 25.31
C THR A 81 1.70 19.32 24.41
N GLY A 82 3.02 19.49 24.57
CA GLY A 82 4.02 18.74 23.81
C GLY A 82 3.95 17.23 24.05
N VAL A 83 3.81 16.80 25.31
CA VAL A 83 3.65 15.38 25.67
C VAL A 83 2.36 14.79 25.09
N CYS A 84 1.23 15.50 25.23
CA CYS A 84 -0.04 15.06 24.65
C CYS A 84 0.07 14.93 23.12
N SER A 85 0.70 15.91 22.45
CA SER A 85 0.93 15.86 21.01
C SER A 85 1.79 14.69 20.57
N ALA A 86 2.90 14.42 21.27
CA ALA A 86 3.74 13.27 20.98
C ALA A 86 2.97 11.96 21.14
N ALA A 87 2.17 11.83 22.20
CA ALA A 87 1.29 10.69 22.41
C ALA A 87 0.25 10.54 21.27
N CYS A 88 -0.30 11.64 20.76
CA CYS A 88 -1.20 11.60 19.60
C CYS A 88 -0.51 11.06 18.34
N ILE A 89 0.72 11.50 18.04
CA ILE A 89 1.48 11.05 16.86
C ILE A 89 1.84 9.56 16.97
N ILE A 90 2.31 9.12 18.13
CA ILE A 90 2.64 7.70 18.39
C ILE A 90 1.37 6.84 18.33
N GLY A 91 0.26 7.35 18.86
CA GLY A 91 -1.05 6.70 18.75
C GLY A 91 -1.49 6.55 17.29
N ALA A 92 -1.30 7.59 16.47
CA ALA A 92 -1.62 7.52 15.04
C ALA A 92 -0.79 6.47 14.31
N SER A 93 0.53 6.47 14.50
CA SER A 93 1.45 5.55 13.82
C SER A 93 1.19 4.09 14.20
N SER A 94 0.96 3.81 15.49
CA SER A 94 0.65 2.45 15.96
C SER A 94 -0.69 1.91 15.41
N ILE A 95 -1.73 2.75 15.32
CA ILE A 95 -3.00 2.35 14.71
C ILE A 95 -2.83 2.07 13.22
N SER A 96 -2.09 2.93 12.51
CA SER A 96 -1.81 2.75 11.07
C SER A 96 -1.04 1.45 10.82
N ALA A 97 0.03 1.21 11.59
CA ALA A 97 0.83 -0.01 11.49
C ALA A 97 0.01 -1.28 11.74
N ARG A 98 -0.86 -1.28 12.77
CA ARG A 98 -1.75 -2.42 13.05
C ARG A 98 -2.71 -2.70 11.90
N ARG A 99 -3.25 -1.67 11.25
CA ARG A 99 -4.15 -1.84 10.09
C ARG A 99 -3.42 -2.41 8.88
N ASN A 100 -2.24 -1.89 8.57
CA ASN A 100 -1.43 -2.37 7.46
C ASN A 100 -0.98 -3.81 7.69
N ALA A 101 -0.55 -4.15 8.90
CA ALA A 101 -0.21 -5.53 9.27
C ALA A 101 -1.41 -6.49 9.12
N ALA A 102 -2.60 -6.06 9.53
CA ALA A 102 -3.81 -6.86 9.37
C ALA A 102 -4.17 -7.10 7.89
N LEU A 103 -4.02 -6.07 7.04
CA LEU A 103 -4.23 -6.20 5.59
C LEU A 103 -3.22 -7.15 4.95
N VAL A 104 -1.93 -6.98 5.23
CA VAL A 104 -0.88 -7.89 4.75
C VAL A 104 -1.17 -9.32 5.18
N THR A 105 -1.55 -9.53 6.45
CA THR A 105 -1.92 -10.86 6.97
C THR A 105 -3.13 -11.44 6.25
N ALA A 106 -4.16 -10.64 5.97
CA ALA A 106 -5.33 -11.12 5.22
C ALA A 106 -4.96 -11.51 3.78
N TYR A 107 -4.07 -10.77 3.13
CA TYR A 107 -3.55 -11.10 1.81
C TYR A 107 -2.75 -12.40 1.84
N THR A 108 -1.81 -12.56 2.77
CA THR A 108 -1.00 -13.79 2.87
C THR A 108 -1.86 -15.02 3.17
N ILE A 109 -2.87 -14.90 4.03
CA ILE A 109 -3.83 -15.99 4.29
C ILE A 109 -4.58 -16.35 3.01
N SER A 110 -5.07 -15.35 2.26
CA SER A 110 -5.84 -15.58 1.03
C SER A 110 -4.98 -16.21 -0.07
N GLU A 111 -3.75 -15.74 -0.22
CA GLU A 111 -2.75 -16.28 -1.14
C GLU A 111 -2.42 -17.73 -0.80
N THR A 112 -2.15 -18.02 0.48
CA THR A 112 -1.86 -19.37 0.96
C THR A 112 -3.05 -20.30 0.72
N ALA A 113 -4.26 -19.88 1.08
CA ALA A 113 -5.47 -20.68 0.86
C ALA A 113 -5.72 -20.97 -0.63
N LEU A 114 -5.48 -19.99 -1.52
CA LEU A 114 -5.62 -20.19 -2.96
C LEU A 114 -4.55 -21.16 -3.49
N LYS A 115 -3.30 -21.05 -3.01
CA LYS A 115 -2.21 -21.95 -3.38
C LYS A 115 -2.51 -23.38 -2.95
N GLU A 116 -2.85 -23.59 -1.68
CA GLU A 116 -3.23 -24.90 -1.14
C GLU A 116 -4.42 -25.51 -1.89
N TYR A 117 -5.45 -24.70 -2.19
CA TYR A 117 -6.58 -25.15 -2.99
C TYR A 117 -6.16 -25.63 -4.38
N ARG A 118 -5.31 -24.85 -5.08
CA ARG A 118 -4.81 -25.21 -6.41
C ARG A 118 -3.99 -26.49 -6.38
N ASP A 119 -3.05 -26.60 -5.44
CA ASP A 119 -2.20 -27.79 -5.29
C ASP A 119 -3.07 -29.02 -5.02
N LYS A 120 -4.06 -28.91 -4.12
CA LYS A 120 -5.00 -30.01 -3.86
C LYS A 120 -5.92 -30.31 -5.03
N ALA A 121 -6.34 -29.30 -5.80
CA ALA A 121 -7.13 -29.51 -7.00
C ALA A 121 -6.34 -30.34 -8.03
N VAL A 122 -5.06 -30.02 -8.25
CA VAL A 122 -4.18 -30.81 -9.11
C VAL A 122 -4.05 -32.25 -8.61
N GLU A 123 -3.88 -32.46 -7.30
CA GLU A 123 -3.78 -33.81 -6.73
C GLU A 123 -5.07 -34.63 -6.90
N VAL A 124 -6.24 -34.02 -6.70
CA VAL A 124 -7.53 -34.73 -6.69
C VAL A 124 -8.07 -34.97 -8.09
N VAL A 125 -8.06 -33.94 -8.95
CA VAL A 125 -8.66 -34.04 -10.29
C VAL A 125 -7.63 -34.38 -11.38
N GLY A 126 -6.34 -34.25 -11.07
CA GLY A 126 -5.23 -34.45 -12.00
C GLY A 126 -5.00 -33.23 -12.90
N VAL A 127 -3.76 -33.10 -13.41
CA VAL A 127 -3.28 -31.97 -14.22
C VAL A 127 -4.20 -31.66 -15.41
N LYS A 128 -4.70 -32.69 -16.12
CA LYS A 128 -5.54 -32.47 -17.31
C LYS A 128 -6.90 -31.85 -16.98
N LYS A 129 -7.55 -32.27 -15.88
CA LYS A 129 -8.84 -31.71 -15.49
C LYS A 129 -8.67 -30.34 -14.82
N GLU A 130 -7.58 -30.15 -14.08
CA GLU A 130 -7.25 -28.83 -13.52
C GLU A 130 -6.99 -27.80 -14.62
N GLN A 131 -6.27 -28.19 -15.68
CA GLN A 131 -6.11 -27.34 -16.87
C GLN A 131 -7.46 -26.98 -17.50
N ALA A 132 -8.38 -27.95 -17.66
CA ALA A 132 -9.71 -27.66 -18.19
C ALA A 132 -10.52 -26.67 -17.32
N ILE A 133 -10.33 -26.70 -15.99
CA ILE A 133 -10.91 -25.70 -15.07
C ILE A 133 -10.29 -24.33 -15.34
N ARG A 134 -8.97 -24.24 -15.49
CA ARG A 134 -8.31 -22.97 -15.83
C ARG A 134 -8.76 -22.41 -17.16
N ASP A 135 -8.85 -23.25 -18.19
CA ASP A 135 -9.32 -22.87 -19.52
C ASP A 135 -10.75 -22.33 -19.45
N ALA A 136 -11.63 -22.96 -18.66
CA ALA A 136 -12.98 -22.44 -18.42
C ALA A 136 -12.97 -21.07 -17.72
N VAL A 137 -12.13 -20.87 -16.71
CA VAL A 137 -11.97 -19.56 -16.04
C VAL A 137 -11.43 -18.49 -17.00
N ALA A 138 -10.46 -18.84 -17.85
CA ALA A 138 -9.90 -17.95 -18.87
C ALA A 138 -10.97 -17.54 -19.89
N LYS A 139 -11.80 -18.49 -20.33
CA LYS A 139 -12.96 -18.23 -21.19
C LYS A 139 -13.94 -17.26 -20.55
N ASP A 140 -14.36 -17.51 -19.30
CA ASP A 140 -15.28 -16.64 -18.57
C ASP A 140 -14.74 -15.20 -18.43
N LYS A 141 -13.44 -15.05 -18.15
CA LYS A 141 -12.79 -13.73 -18.03
C LYS A 141 -12.79 -12.99 -19.36
N LEU A 142 -12.45 -13.69 -20.45
CA LEU A 142 -12.43 -13.14 -21.79
C LEU A 142 -13.82 -12.71 -22.24
N GLU A 143 -14.85 -13.53 -22.02
CA GLU A 143 -16.23 -13.20 -22.36
C GLU A 143 -16.74 -11.98 -21.58
N LYS A 144 -16.49 -11.93 -20.27
CA LYS A 144 -16.83 -10.78 -19.42
C LYS A 144 -16.12 -9.50 -19.84
N ALA A 145 -14.91 -9.60 -20.38
CA ALA A 145 -14.13 -8.46 -20.83
C ALA A 145 -14.64 -7.90 -22.18
N ASN A 146 -15.50 -8.61 -22.91
CA ASN A 146 -15.96 -8.24 -24.25
C ASN A 146 -14.81 -7.88 -25.21
N VAL A 147 -13.81 -8.75 -25.30
CA VAL A 147 -12.56 -8.48 -26.05
C VAL A 147 -12.74 -8.26 -27.55
N LYS A 148 -13.90 -8.63 -28.12
CA LYS A 148 -14.20 -8.48 -29.56
C LYS A 148 -14.27 -7.02 -29.99
N GLU A 149 -14.71 -6.14 -29.09
CA GLU A 149 -14.90 -4.71 -29.38
C GLU A 149 -13.67 -3.87 -29.02
N ARG A 150 -12.58 -4.51 -28.59
CA ARG A 150 -11.39 -3.82 -28.09
C ARG A 150 -10.32 -3.69 -29.15
N GLU A 151 -9.59 -2.58 -29.09
CA GLU A 151 -8.38 -2.38 -29.87
C GLU A 151 -7.24 -3.23 -29.31
N PHE A 152 -6.40 -3.75 -30.21
CA PHE A 152 -5.23 -4.55 -29.85
C PHE A 152 -3.97 -3.72 -30.04
N ILE A 153 -3.22 -3.58 -28.95
CA ILE A 153 -1.91 -2.94 -28.98
C ILE A 153 -0.94 -3.83 -29.76
N SER A 154 -0.33 -3.30 -30.82
CA SER A 154 0.70 -4.02 -31.56
C SER A 154 2.04 -3.89 -30.84
N THR A 155 2.57 -5.02 -30.35
CA THR A 155 3.85 -5.04 -29.64
C THR A 155 5.06 -5.25 -30.56
N GLY A 156 4.82 -5.59 -31.84
CA GLY A 156 5.86 -6.02 -32.78
C GLY A 156 6.45 -7.40 -32.49
N ARG A 157 5.85 -8.17 -31.56
CA ARG A 157 6.37 -9.46 -31.06
C ARG A 157 5.39 -10.60 -31.33
N GLY A 158 4.86 -10.64 -32.55
CA GLY A 158 3.85 -11.60 -33.00
C GLY A 158 2.47 -10.98 -33.26
N GLU A 159 1.63 -11.73 -33.96
CA GLU A 159 0.31 -11.28 -34.43
C GLU A 159 -0.88 -11.97 -33.71
N THR A 160 -0.61 -12.88 -32.77
CA THR A 160 -1.67 -13.61 -32.07
C THR A 160 -2.39 -12.67 -31.10
N PRO A 161 -3.73 -12.57 -31.16
CA PRO A 161 -4.50 -11.84 -30.17
C PRO A 161 -4.25 -12.41 -28.77
N CYS A 162 -3.78 -11.55 -27.87
CA CYS A 162 -3.50 -11.88 -26.48
C CYS A 162 -4.42 -11.06 -25.56
N PHE A 163 -4.84 -11.66 -24.47
CA PHE A 163 -5.58 -10.98 -23.41
C PHE A 163 -4.92 -11.27 -22.07
N ASP A 164 -4.53 -10.21 -21.36
CA ASP A 164 -4.06 -10.31 -19.99
C ASP A 164 -5.19 -9.90 -19.01
N PRO A 165 -5.77 -10.85 -18.26
CA PRO A 165 -6.81 -10.53 -17.29
C PRO A 165 -6.32 -9.75 -16.07
N LEU A 166 -5.00 -9.73 -15.80
CA LEU A 166 -4.43 -8.96 -14.70
C LEU A 166 -4.57 -7.47 -14.97
N THR A 167 -4.10 -7.03 -16.14
CA THR A 167 -4.16 -5.62 -16.56
C THR A 167 -5.42 -5.29 -17.36
N ASN A 168 -6.21 -6.30 -17.70
CA ASN A 168 -7.39 -6.19 -18.56
C ASN A 168 -7.05 -5.61 -19.95
N THR A 169 -5.88 -5.94 -20.48
CA THR A 169 -5.34 -5.39 -21.73
C THR A 169 -5.40 -6.40 -22.86
N CYS A 170 -5.78 -5.93 -24.06
CA CYS A 170 -5.72 -6.70 -25.30
C CYS A 170 -4.52 -6.23 -26.14
N PHE A 171 -3.69 -7.17 -26.58
CA PHE A 171 -2.49 -6.86 -27.35
C PHE A 171 -2.15 -8.00 -28.31
N LYS A 172 -1.24 -7.77 -29.24
CA LYS A 172 -0.75 -8.80 -30.15
C LYS A 172 0.63 -9.26 -29.72
N SER A 173 0.83 -10.57 -29.59
CA SER A 173 2.15 -11.17 -29.38
C SER A 173 2.16 -12.64 -29.79
N ASP A 174 3.18 -13.39 -29.39
CA ASP A 174 3.28 -14.83 -29.52
C ASP A 174 3.80 -15.44 -28.21
N ILE A 175 3.50 -16.72 -28.02
CA ILE A 175 3.82 -17.44 -26.77
C ILE A 175 5.32 -17.49 -26.47
N GLU A 176 6.18 -17.54 -27.50
CA GLU A 176 7.62 -17.67 -27.34
C GLU A 176 8.25 -16.32 -26.95
N SER A 177 7.71 -15.22 -27.47
CA SER A 177 8.06 -13.86 -27.07
C SER A 177 7.68 -13.59 -25.61
N LEU A 178 6.50 -14.04 -25.16
CA LEU A 178 6.07 -13.94 -23.76
C LEU A 178 6.91 -14.81 -22.82
N ARG A 179 7.20 -16.06 -23.21
CA ARG A 179 8.13 -16.93 -22.46
C ARG A 179 9.55 -16.36 -22.39
N ARG A 180 10.00 -15.68 -23.45
CA ARG A 180 11.30 -15.00 -23.43
C ARG A 180 11.30 -13.86 -22.41
N ALA A 181 10.26 -13.03 -22.40
CA ALA A 181 10.10 -11.98 -21.40
C ALA A 181 10.11 -12.53 -19.97
N GLU A 182 9.34 -13.58 -19.70
CA GLU A 182 9.34 -14.29 -18.41
C GLU A 182 10.76 -14.72 -17.99
N ASN A 183 11.49 -15.39 -18.89
CA ASN A 183 12.85 -15.84 -18.61
C ASN A 183 13.84 -14.68 -18.41
N THR A 184 13.74 -13.62 -19.22
CA THR A 184 14.58 -12.41 -19.08
C THR A 184 14.37 -11.76 -17.72
N LEU A 185 13.12 -11.55 -17.32
CA LEU A 185 12.78 -10.90 -16.06
C LEU A 185 13.14 -11.78 -14.86
N ASN A 186 12.90 -13.09 -14.94
CA ASN A 186 13.32 -14.01 -13.89
C ASN A 186 14.84 -14.07 -13.72
N LYS A 187 15.60 -13.91 -14.81
CA LYS A 187 17.06 -13.79 -14.73
C LYS A 187 17.46 -12.48 -14.05
N ARG A 188 16.87 -11.35 -14.45
CA ARG A 188 17.11 -10.03 -13.82
C ARG A 188 16.75 -10.02 -12.34
N MET A 189 15.62 -10.61 -11.98
CA MET A 189 15.14 -10.70 -10.59
C MET A 189 16.11 -11.43 -9.66
N ARG A 190 17.00 -12.31 -10.18
CA ARG A 190 18.05 -12.93 -9.36
C ARG A 190 19.09 -11.94 -8.87
N ASP A 191 19.32 -10.88 -9.64
CA ASP A 191 20.27 -9.81 -9.31
C ASP A 191 19.56 -8.62 -8.64
N GLU A 192 18.36 -8.27 -9.12
CA GLU A 192 17.59 -7.09 -8.70
C GLU A 192 16.60 -7.37 -7.55
N VAL A 193 16.40 -8.65 -7.17
CA VAL A 193 15.46 -9.16 -6.14
C VAL A 193 13.98 -8.98 -6.50
N LYS A 194 13.63 -7.89 -7.17
CA LYS A 194 12.26 -7.52 -7.52
C LYS A 194 12.16 -7.12 -8.99
N ILE A 195 10.98 -7.30 -9.57
CA ILE A 195 10.60 -6.79 -10.89
C ILE A 195 9.23 -6.15 -10.77
N THR A 196 9.05 -4.93 -11.26
CA THR A 196 7.75 -4.22 -11.18
C THR A 196 6.80 -4.64 -12.29
N VAL A 197 5.50 -4.36 -12.13
CA VAL A 197 4.50 -4.58 -13.18
C VAL A 197 4.84 -3.76 -14.42
N ASN A 198 5.32 -2.52 -14.27
CA ASN A 198 5.74 -1.70 -15.40
C ASN A 198 6.92 -2.31 -16.15
N GLU A 199 7.92 -2.84 -15.45
CA GLU A 199 9.03 -3.54 -16.09
C GLU A 199 8.57 -4.76 -16.87
N PHE A 200 7.61 -5.52 -16.33
CA PHE A 200 6.97 -6.62 -17.06
C PHE A 200 6.27 -6.13 -18.33
N LEU A 201 5.44 -5.08 -18.23
CA LEU A 201 4.70 -4.51 -19.35
C LEU A 201 5.64 -4.02 -20.46
N MET A 202 6.68 -3.27 -20.09
CA MET A 202 7.70 -2.81 -21.04
C MET A 202 8.43 -3.98 -21.70
N GLU A 203 8.79 -5.01 -20.93
CA GLU A 203 9.48 -6.19 -21.46
C GLU A 203 8.60 -6.96 -22.45
N ILE A 204 7.26 -6.93 -22.35
CA ILE A 204 6.37 -7.52 -23.36
C ILE A 204 5.95 -6.56 -24.47
N GLY A 205 6.46 -5.32 -24.46
CA GLY A 205 6.19 -4.30 -25.49
C GLY A 205 4.89 -3.52 -25.29
N LEU A 206 4.40 -3.45 -24.05
CA LEU A 206 3.28 -2.61 -23.65
C LEU A 206 3.77 -1.34 -22.95
N GLU A 207 2.92 -0.32 -22.94
CA GLU A 207 3.17 0.91 -22.19
C GLU A 207 3.06 0.64 -20.68
N PRO A 208 3.88 1.32 -19.85
CA PRO A 208 3.73 1.27 -18.41
C PRO A 208 2.37 1.83 -17.99
N CYS A 209 1.82 1.26 -16.93
CA CYS A 209 0.63 1.79 -16.29
C CYS A 209 1.01 2.87 -15.25
N ASP A 210 0.00 3.46 -14.62
CA ASP A 210 0.19 4.50 -13.60
C ASP A 210 1.18 4.03 -12.52
N ASP A 211 2.21 4.85 -12.25
CA ASP A 211 3.31 4.53 -11.32
C ASP A 211 2.83 4.11 -9.94
N SER A 212 1.66 4.60 -9.49
CA SER A 212 1.08 4.21 -8.20
C SER A 212 0.75 2.73 -8.11
N ILE A 213 0.54 2.06 -9.24
CA ILE A 213 0.29 0.61 -9.35
C ILE A 213 1.50 -0.06 -9.98
N GLY A 214 1.97 0.46 -11.10
CA GLY A 214 2.99 -0.15 -11.95
C GLY A 214 4.35 -0.31 -11.28
N GLU A 215 4.74 0.64 -10.43
CA GLU A 215 6.01 0.61 -9.68
C GLU A 215 5.87 0.02 -8.27
N THR A 216 4.65 -0.01 -7.72
CA THR A 216 4.41 -0.50 -6.36
C THR A 216 4.02 -1.96 -6.30
N MET A 217 3.54 -2.51 -7.42
CA MET A 217 3.21 -3.92 -7.58
C MET A 217 4.25 -4.61 -8.45
N GLY A 218 4.46 -5.89 -8.21
CA GLY A 218 5.37 -6.69 -9.01
C GLY A 218 5.68 -8.04 -8.36
N TRP A 219 6.79 -8.62 -8.77
CA TRP A 219 7.24 -9.92 -8.30
C TRP A 219 8.51 -9.76 -7.47
N ASP A 220 8.58 -10.57 -6.41
CA ASP A 220 9.68 -10.61 -5.47
C ASP A 220 10.20 -12.05 -5.45
N ILE A 221 11.52 -12.22 -5.58
CA ILE A 221 12.15 -13.54 -5.65
C ILE A 221 11.83 -14.41 -4.43
N ASP A 222 11.59 -13.81 -3.26
CA ASP A 222 11.24 -14.53 -2.04
C ASP A 222 9.83 -15.15 -2.11
N LYS A 223 8.96 -14.62 -2.99
CA LYS A 223 7.60 -15.13 -3.21
C LYS A 223 7.48 -16.05 -4.41
N GLY A 224 8.52 -16.12 -5.24
CA GLY A 224 8.60 -16.99 -6.39
C GLY A 224 8.91 -16.25 -7.67
N TYR A 225 9.26 -17.02 -8.70
CA TYR A 225 9.48 -16.49 -10.04
C TYR A 225 8.17 -16.09 -10.72
N ILE A 226 8.27 -15.20 -11.71
CA ILE A 226 7.19 -14.99 -12.68
C ILE A 226 6.98 -16.33 -13.38
N GLU A 227 5.75 -16.84 -13.35
CA GLU A 227 5.37 -18.08 -14.03
C GLU A 227 4.07 -17.81 -14.79
N LEU A 228 4.18 -17.70 -16.12
CA LEU A 228 3.05 -17.48 -16.99
C LEU A 228 2.41 -18.81 -17.38
N ASP A 229 1.09 -18.89 -17.26
CA ASP A 229 0.30 -19.94 -17.88
C ASP A 229 -0.50 -19.40 -19.07
N PHE A 230 -0.77 -20.25 -20.04
CA PHE A 230 -1.39 -19.86 -21.30
C PHE A 230 -2.59 -20.74 -21.57
N SER A 231 -3.72 -20.10 -21.84
CA SER A 231 -4.94 -20.77 -22.27
C SER A 231 -5.34 -20.28 -23.66
N SER A 232 -5.52 -21.20 -24.61
CA SER A 232 -6.01 -20.87 -25.95
C SER A 232 -7.53 -20.91 -25.98
N GLN A 233 -8.17 -19.77 -26.25
CA GLN A 233 -9.64 -19.66 -26.33
C GLN A 233 -10.08 -19.22 -27.72
N LEU A 234 -11.18 -19.78 -28.23
CA LEU A 234 -11.73 -19.40 -29.53
C LEU A 234 -12.77 -18.30 -29.38
N VAL A 235 -12.62 -17.23 -30.16
CA VAL A 235 -13.54 -16.10 -30.23
C VAL A 235 -13.89 -15.90 -31.70
N ASP A 236 -15.12 -16.26 -32.07
CA ASP A 236 -15.59 -16.24 -33.48
C ASP A 236 -14.63 -16.93 -34.47
N GLY A 237 -14.02 -18.03 -34.03
CA GLY A 237 -13.07 -18.82 -34.84
C GLY A 237 -11.63 -18.30 -34.81
N VAL A 238 -11.36 -17.16 -34.17
CA VAL A 238 -10.01 -16.64 -33.97
C VAL A 238 -9.45 -17.17 -32.64
N PRO A 239 -8.24 -17.76 -32.63
CA PRO A 239 -7.58 -18.19 -31.39
C PRO A 239 -7.00 -16.99 -30.64
N TYR A 240 -7.39 -16.85 -29.39
CA TYR A 240 -6.89 -15.87 -28.44
C TYR A 240 -6.01 -16.57 -27.41
N LEU A 241 -4.85 -15.99 -27.14
CA LEU A 241 -3.96 -16.40 -26.07
C LEU A 241 -4.33 -15.65 -24.79
N VAL A 242 -4.96 -16.31 -23.85
CA VAL A 242 -5.26 -15.73 -22.54
C VAL A 242 -4.09 -16.00 -21.60
N LEU A 243 -3.49 -14.94 -21.07
CA LEU A 243 -2.43 -15.02 -20.09
C LEU A 243 -3.03 -15.35 -18.72
N GLY A 244 -2.35 -16.23 -18.00
CA GLY A 244 -2.51 -16.47 -16.59
C GLY A 244 -1.19 -16.18 -15.88
N HIS A 245 -1.30 -15.64 -14.67
CA HIS A 245 -0.18 -15.41 -13.78
C HIS A 245 -0.29 -16.41 -12.64
N ARG A 246 0.49 -17.49 -12.71
CA ARG A 246 0.40 -18.55 -11.70
C ARG A 246 0.83 -18.02 -10.34
N VAL A 247 1.93 -17.25 -10.34
CA VAL A 247 2.36 -16.37 -9.25
C VAL A 247 1.90 -14.95 -9.61
N PRO A 248 0.84 -14.42 -8.98
CA PRO A 248 0.37 -13.06 -9.26
C PRO A 248 1.33 -12.02 -8.66
N PRO A 249 1.39 -10.79 -9.22
CA PRO A 249 2.17 -9.73 -8.62
C PRO A 249 1.58 -9.34 -7.26
N VAL A 250 2.47 -8.99 -6.35
CA VAL A 250 2.18 -8.54 -5.00
C VAL A 250 2.56 -7.09 -4.82
N TYR A 251 2.09 -6.47 -3.75
CA TYR A 251 2.65 -5.20 -3.30
C TYR A 251 4.11 -5.39 -2.86
N LEU A 252 5.04 -4.66 -3.47
CA LEU A 252 6.49 -4.79 -3.26
C LEU A 252 7.00 -4.06 -2.01
N GLY A 253 6.16 -3.26 -1.34
CA GLY A 253 6.57 -2.45 -0.20
C GLY A 253 7.48 -1.29 -0.59
N TRP A 254 7.82 -0.46 0.40
CA TRP A 254 8.88 0.55 0.31
C TRP A 254 10.18 -0.02 0.85
#